data_AF-A0A2H9PPN0-F1
#
_entry.id   AF-A0A2H9PPN0-F1
#
_cell.length_a   1.000
_cell.length_b   1.000
_cell.length_c   1.000
_cell.angle_alpha   90.00
_cell.angle_beta   90.00
_cell.angle_gamma   90.00
#
_symmetry.space_group_name_H-M   'P 1'
#
loop_
_entity.id
_entity.type
_entity.pdbx_description
1 polymer ?
#
loop_
_entity_poly.entity_id
_entity_poly.type
_entity_poly.pdbx_seq_one_letter_code
_entity_poly.pdbx_strand_id
1 'polypeptide(L)'
;MIMTLANEAAYLYVHSKELLSLNKELRNLTNKAQKHVEKHNKSKTEEDRYKHRCKHGKTTEEIQKIIKKHNTTLQKLKSHQIAFAHALQKEHRSLV
;
A
#
# COMPACT_ATOMS: atom_id res chain seq x y z
N MET A 1 2.84 -26.35 -10.73
CA MET A 1 3.46 -25.35 -11.63
C MET A 1 4.92 -25.19 -11.22
N ILE A 2 5.87 -25.38 -12.14
CA ILE A 2 7.27 -25.06 -11.91
C ILE A 2 7.37 -23.53 -11.93
N MET A 3 7.60 -22.91 -10.78
CA MET A 3 7.85 -21.47 -10.68
C MET A 3 9.25 -21.19 -11.21
N THR A 4 9.34 -20.59 -12.39
CA THR A 4 10.60 -20.19 -13.02
C THR A 4 11.09 -18.87 -12.42
N LEU A 5 12.39 -18.64 -12.47
CA LEU A 5 13.01 -17.40 -11.99
C LEU A 5 12.37 -16.14 -12.61
N ALA A 6 12.04 -16.23 -13.90
CA ALA A 6 11.37 -15.17 -14.65
C ALA A 6 9.96 -14.85 -14.12
N ASN A 7 9.20 -15.87 -13.71
CA ASN A 7 7.86 -15.67 -13.15
C ASN A 7 7.95 -14.93 -11.81
N GLU A 8 8.85 -15.36 -10.93
CA GLU A 8 9.06 -14.69 -9.63
C GLU A 8 9.54 -13.25 -9.79
N ALA A 9 10.46 -12.99 -10.73
CA ALA A 9 10.91 -11.64 -11.06
C ALA A 9 9.75 -10.75 -11.57
N ALA A 10 8.88 -11.29 -12.43
CA ALA A 10 7.72 -10.57 -12.94
C ALA A 10 6.72 -10.24 -11.81
N TYR A 11 6.46 -11.20 -10.90
CA TYR A 11 5.61 -10.98 -9.72
C TYR A 11 6.16 -9.88 -8.80
N LEU A 12 7.46 -9.91 -8.51
CA LEU A 12 8.14 -8.87 -7.72
C LEU A 12 8.02 -7.50 -8.39
N TYR A 13 8.17 -7.42 -9.70
CA TYR A 13 8.03 -6.17 -10.44
C TYR A 13 6.60 -5.62 -10.37
N VAL A 14 5.59 -6.44 -10.66
CA VAL A 14 4.18 -5.99 -10.66
C VAL A 14 3.76 -5.53 -9.26
N HIS A 15 4.06 -6.30 -8.22
CA HIS A 15 3.67 -5.94 -6.86
C HIS A 15 4.46 -4.75 -6.30
N SER A 16 5.71 -4.53 -6.73
CA SER A 16 6.45 -3.32 -6.33
C SER A 16 5.83 -2.05 -6.96
N LYS A 17 5.35 -2.12 -8.21
CA LYS A 17 4.59 -1.02 -8.83
C LYS A 17 3.26 -0.78 -8.14
N GLU A 18 2.54 -1.84 -7.78
CA GLU A 18 1.30 -1.72 -7.01
C GLU A 18 1.55 -1.04 -5.65
N LEU A 19 2.62 -1.42 -4.94
CA LEU A 19 3.00 -0.82 -3.67
C LEU A 19 3.29 0.68 -3.79
N LEU A 20 4.00 1.09 -4.86
CA LEU A 20 4.24 2.52 -5.14
C LEU A 20 2.94 3.28 -5.37
N SER A 21 1.98 2.69 -6.09
CA SER A 21 0.66 3.29 -6.30
C SER A 21 -0.09 3.47 -4.98
N LEU A 22 -0.10 2.44 -4.12
CA LEU A 22 -0.74 2.50 -2.80
C LEU A 22 -0.10 3.56 -1.91
N ASN A 23 1.24 3.71 -1.96
CA ASN A 23 1.94 4.76 -1.21
C ASN A 23 1.56 6.18 -1.68
N LYS A 24 1.41 6.38 -2.99
CA LYS A 24 0.95 7.65 -3.54
C LYS A 24 -0.48 7.96 -3.09
N GLU A 25 -1.35 6.95 -3.11
CA GLU A 25 -2.73 7.08 -2.66
C GLU A 25 -2.82 7.40 -1.16
N LEU A 26 -2.06 6.69 -0.31
CA LEU A 26 -1.96 6.97 1.12
C LEU A 26 -1.55 8.42 1.37
N ARG A 27 -0.48 8.90 0.71
CA ARG A 27 -0.02 10.28 0.84
C ARG A 27 -1.11 11.29 0.50
N ASN A 28 -1.87 11.04 -0.58
CA ASN A 28 -2.96 11.91 -0.99
C ASN A 28 -4.10 11.93 0.04
N LEU A 29 -4.49 10.76 0.55
CA LEU A 29 -5.54 10.65 1.57
C LEU A 29 -5.12 11.27 2.90
N THR A 30 -3.87 11.07 3.35
CA THR A 30 -3.33 11.72 4.54
C THR A 30 -3.38 13.24 4.42
N ASN A 31 -2.96 13.79 3.28
CA ASN A 31 -3.06 15.23 3.03
C ASN A 31 -4.51 15.72 3.04
N LYS A 32 -5.45 14.93 2.49
CA LYS A 32 -6.88 15.25 2.49
C LYS A 32 -7.48 15.22 3.90
N ALA A 33 -7.11 14.22 4.71
CA ALA A 33 -7.52 14.12 6.11
C ALA A 33 -7.02 15.33 6.90
N GLN A 34 -5.74 15.68 6.76
CA GLN A 34 -5.15 16.86 7.39
C GLN A 34 -5.89 18.16 7.01
N LYS A 35 -6.21 18.33 5.72
CA LYS A 35 -7.03 19.47 5.26
C LYS A 35 -8.40 19.54 5.93
N HIS A 36 -9.03 18.40 6.23
CA HIS A 36 -10.31 18.40 6.95
C HIS A 36 -10.14 18.81 8.41
N VAL A 37 -9.07 18.41 9.07
CA VAL A 37 -8.73 18.87 10.43
C VAL A 37 -8.47 20.37 10.46
N GLU A 38 -7.68 20.89 9.52
CA GLU A 38 -7.40 22.32 9.43
C GLU A 38 -8.67 23.14 9.18
N LYS A 39 -9.54 22.67 8.28
CA LYS A 39 -10.82 23.33 8.01
C LYS A 39 -11.74 23.27 9.22
N HIS A 40 -11.86 22.12 9.89
CA HIS A 40 -12.59 21.99 11.15
C HIS A 40 -12.14 23.05 12.17
N ASN A 41 -10.83 23.21 12.36
CA ASN A 41 -10.30 24.14 13.35
C ASN A 41 -10.51 25.62 12.98
N LYS A 42 -10.64 25.94 11.69
CA LYS A 42 -10.90 27.29 11.18
C LYS A 42 -12.39 27.63 11.04
N SER A 43 -13.27 26.64 11.12
CA SER A 43 -14.72 26.83 10.98
C SER A 43 -15.30 27.63 12.13
N LYS A 44 -16.15 28.61 11.80
CA LYS A 44 -16.82 29.50 12.78
C LYS A 44 -18.14 28.92 13.29
N THR A 45 -18.73 27.97 12.56
CA THR A 45 -20.03 27.37 12.88
C THR A 45 -19.87 25.92 13.31
N GLU A 46 -20.76 25.46 14.19
CA GLU A 46 -20.76 24.07 14.64
C GLU A 46 -21.14 23.10 13.52
N GLU A 47 -22.03 23.51 12.62
CA GLU A 47 -22.43 22.71 11.47
C GLU A 47 -21.24 22.43 10.53
N ASP A 48 -20.41 23.44 10.22
CA ASP A 48 -19.22 23.24 9.40
C ASP A 48 -18.17 22.40 10.12
N ARG A 49 -18.00 22.57 11.43
CA ARG A 49 -17.14 21.70 12.24
C ARG A 49 -17.60 20.25 12.14
N TYR A 50 -18.87 19.98 12.39
CA TYR A 50 -19.45 18.65 12.28
C TYR A 50 -19.21 18.03 10.89
N LYS A 51 -19.48 18.79 9.82
CA LYS A 51 -19.26 18.37 8.43
C LYS A 51 -17.81 17.98 8.16
N HIS A 52 -16.85 18.78 8.62
CA HIS A 52 -15.42 18.48 8.44
C HIS A 52 -14.97 17.28 9.29
N ARG A 53 -15.49 17.13 10.51
CA ARG A 53 -15.25 15.95 11.34
C ARG A 53 -15.74 14.67 10.67
N CYS A 54 -16.96 14.67 10.13
CA CYS A 54 -17.50 13.52 9.39
C CYS A 54 -16.68 13.18 8.15
N LYS A 55 -16.25 14.19 7.37
CA LYS A 55 -15.38 13.98 6.20
C LYS A 55 -14.00 13.43 6.58
N HIS A 56 -13.43 13.91 7.68
CA HIS A 56 -12.20 13.37 8.24
C HIS A 56 -12.37 11.89 8.58
N GLY A 57 -13.44 11.53 9.32
CA GLY A 57 -13.75 10.15 9.67
C GLY A 57 -13.81 9.22 8.45
N LYS A 58 -14.57 9.60 7.41
CA LYS A 58 -14.64 8.84 6.15
C LYS A 58 -13.28 8.68 5.46
N THR A 59 -12.48 9.75 5.43
CA THR A 59 -11.14 9.70 4.84
C THR A 59 -10.21 8.76 5.63
N THR A 60 -10.33 8.75 6.97
CA THR A 60 -9.57 7.83 7.83
C THR A 60 -9.96 6.37 7.60
N GLU A 61 -11.24 6.08 7.39
CA GLU A 61 -11.69 4.72 7.02
C GLU A 61 -11.11 4.29 5.67
N GLU A 62 -11.07 5.18 4.68
CA GLU A 62 -10.40 4.92 3.38
C GLU A 62 -8.91 4.63 3.59
N ILE A 63 -8.21 5.43 4.39
CA ILE A 63 -6.79 5.20 4.73
C ILE A 63 -6.59 3.79 5.32
N GLN A 64 -7.44 3.39 6.27
CA GLN A 64 -7.34 2.06 6.88
C GLN A 64 -7.52 0.92 5.87
N LYS A 65 -8.42 1.08 4.89
CA LYS A 65 -8.60 0.10 3.80
C LYS A 65 -7.34 0.01 2.93
N ILE A 66 -6.75 1.14 2.58
CA ILE A 66 -5.51 1.17 1.77
C ILE A 66 -4.33 0.59 2.56
N ILE A 67 -4.18 0.87 3.86
CA ILE A 67 -3.15 0.28 4.71
C ILE A 67 -3.27 -1.25 4.74
N LYS A 68 -4.48 -1.80 4.87
CA LYS A 68 -4.70 -3.25 4.81
C LYS A 68 -4.22 -3.83 3.48
N LYS A 69 -4.60 -3.21 2.35
CA LYS A 69 -4.16 -3.64 1.02
C LYS A 69 -2.64 -3.55 0.87
N HIS A 70 -2.03 -2.45 1.31
CA HIS A 70 -0.59 -2.24 1.32
C HIS A 70 0.15 -3.35 2.09
N ASN A 71 -0.34 -3.70 3.29
CA ASN A 71 0.26 -4.77 4.09
C ASN A 71 0.13 -6.14 3.42
N THR A 72 -1.01 -6.42 2.79
CA THR A 72 -1.17 -7.64 1.99
C THR A 72 -0.19 -7.70 0.83
N THR A 73 -0.01 -6.61 0.07
CA THR A 73 0.96 -6.55 -1.03
C THR A 73 2.39 -6.70 -0.53
N LEU A 74 2.76 -6.09 0.60
CA LEU A 74 4.06 -6.29 1.24
C LEU A 74 4.32 -7.74 1.62
N GLN A 75 3.31 -8.42 2.19
CA GLN A 75 3.46 -9.82 2.58
C GLN A 75 3.67 -10.71 1.35
N LYS A 76 2.95 -10.47 0.25
CA LYS A 76 3.17 -11.17 -1.02
C LYS A 76 4.59 -10.94 -1.55
N LEU A 77 5.07 -9.70 -1.56
CA LEU A 77 6.43 -9.38 -1.99
C LEU A 77 7.48 -10.14 -1.18
N LYS A 78 7.34 -10.18 0.15
CA LYS A 78 8.26 -10.95 1.01
C LYS A 78 8.26 -12.44 0.66
N SER A 79 7.08 -13.03 0.46
CA SER A 79 6.98 -14.44 0.07
C SER A 79 7.64 -14.73 -1.29
N HIS A 80 7.37 -13.90 -2.30
CA HIS A 80 7.96 -14.05 -3.63
C HIS A 80 9.47 -13.79 -3.63
N GLN A 81 9.97 -12.89 -2.77
CA GLN A 81 11.41 -12.64 -2.64
C GLN A 81 12.15 -13.87 -2.09
N ILE A 82 11.57 -14.55 -1.10
CA ILE A 82 12.11 -15.81 -0.57
C ILE A 82 12.07 -16.90 -1.65
N ALA A 83 10.95 -17.03 -2.37
CA ALA A 83 10.82 -18.00 -3.45
C ALA A 83 11.85 -17.76 -4.58
N PHE A 84 12.03 -16.50 -4.98
CA PHE A 84 13.06 -16.10 -5.95
C PHE A 84 14.47 -16.47 -5.48
N ALA A 85 14.80 -16.18 -4.21
CA ALA A 85 16.11 -16.54 -3.65
C ALA A 85 16.35 -18.05 -3.65
N HIS A 86 15.34 -18.85 -3.28
CA HIS A 86 15.42 -20.31 -3.33
C HIS A 86 15.58 -20.83 -4.77
N ALA A 87 14.84 -20.26 -5.73
CA ALA A 87 14.94 -20.62 -7.13
C ALA A 87 16.34 -20.30 -7.69
N LEU A 88 16.89 -19.12 -7.35
CA LEU A 88 18.22 -18.69 -7.74
C LEU A 88 19.30 -19.63 -7.19
N GLN A 89 19.21 -19.99 -5.90
CA GLN A 89 20.14 -20.92 -5.29
C GLN A 89 20.07 -22.31 -5.92
N LYS A 90 18.87 -22.79 -6.27
CA LYS A 90 18.68 -24.07 -6.95
C LYS A 90 19.33 -24.06 -8.34
N GLU A 91 19.09 -23.03 -9.16
CA GLU A 91 19.72 -22.89 -10.47
C GLU A 91 21.25 -22.85 -10.35
N HIS A 92 21.78 -22.08 -9.40
CA HIS A 92 23.21 -21.99 -9.19
C HIS A 92 23.84 -23.33 -8.79
N ARG A 93 23.18 -24.13 -7.92
CA ARG A 93 23.64 -25.48 -7.56
C ARG A 93 23.55 -26.49 -8.71
N SER A 94 22.66 -26.30 -9.67
CA SER A 94 22.53 -27.20 -10.82
C SER A 94 23.52 -26.91 -11.95
N LEU A 95 24.21 -25.76 -11.90
CA LEU A 95 25.19 -25.32 -12.89
C LEU A 95 26.64 -25.61 -12.47
N VAL A 96 26.86 -26.10 -11.24
CA VAL A 96 28.14 -26.51 -10.66
C VAL A 96 28.17 -28.03 -10.54
#